data_AF-A0A0A2MML4-F1
#
_entry.id   AF-A0A0A2MML4-F1
#
_cell.length_a   1.000
_cell.length_b   1.000
_cell.length_c   1.000
_cell.angle_alpha   90.00
_cell.angle_beta   90.00
_cell.angle_gamma   90.00
#
_symmetry.space_group_name_H-M   'P 1'
#
loop_
_entity.id
_entity.type
_entity.pdbx_description
1 polymer ?
#
loop_
_entity_poly.entity_id
_entity_poly.type
_entity_poly.pdbx_seq_one_letter_code
_entity_poly.pdbx_strand_id
1 'polypeptide(L)'
;MKNEKDSLDNLFNSFDGQWDTEGPSLGHQERFLNRLEGKKQQRFNLRVAGPVAAAIALFIGLFITFGSQMGRNTAANKMSPKAQEAQMYFSGIIEKELAKVEKQNSPETKQLVKDALYRMNALEQDYNNLIKELQEKGENKKIIHAMITNLQTRISFLEEVLTKIENIKKIKENYNENNQA
;
A
#
# COMPACT_ATOMS: atom_id res chain seq x y z
N MET A 1 42.50 16.72 9.40
CA MET A 1 41.73 16.23 8.22
C MET A 1 42.47 16.75 6.99
N LYS A 2 43.06 15.87 6.17
CA LYS A 2 43.70 16.27 4.91
C LYS A 2 42.59 16.68 3.94
N ASN A 3 42.66 17.90 3.40
CA ASN A 3 41.64 18.44 2.51
C ASN A 3 41.73 17.75 1.14
N GLU A 4 40.59 17.50 0.48
CA GLU A 4 40.57 16.85 -0.85
C GLU A 4 41.41 17.60 -1.90
N LYS A 5 41.53 18.93 -1.78
CA LYS A 5 42.42 19.77 -2.59
C LYS A 5 43.88 19.31 -2.51
N ASP A 6 44.38 19.04 -1.30
CA ASP A 6 45.75 18.56 -1.10
C ASP A 6 45.97 17.21 -1.79
N SER A 7 44.93 16.37 -1.90
CA SER A 7 45.06 15.07 -2.57
C SER A 7 45.15 15.19 -4.09
N LEU A 8 44.38 16.10 -4.70
CA LEU A 8 44.43 16.35 -6.13
C LEU A 8 45.73 17.05 -6.53
N ASP A 9 46.15 18.07 -5.76
CA ASP A 9 47.38 18.80 -6.03
C ASP A 9 48.59 17.86 -5.97
N ASN A 10 48.64 16.94 -4.98
CA ASN A 10 49.69 15.92 -4.93
C ASN A 10 49.63 14.93 -6.11
N LEU A 11 48.42 14.59 -6.59
CA LEU A 11 48.23 13.68 -7.71
C LEU A 11 48.73 14.34 -9.01
N PHE A 12 48.32 15.56 -9.32
CA PHE A 12 48.80 16.30 -10.50
C PHE A 12 50.30 16.58 -10.45
N ASN A 13 50.84 16.99 -9.31
CA ASN A 13 52.27 17.20 -9.13
C ASN A 13 53.08 15.91 -9.33
N SER A 14 52.51 14.74 -8.99
CA SER A 14 53.16 13.46 -9.28
C SER A 14 53.21 13.14 -10.77
N PHE A 15 52.28 13.67 -11.57
CA PHE A 15 52.24 13.51 -13.03
C PHE A 15 52.95 14.63 -13.81
N ASP A 16 53.53 15.60 -13.11
CA ASP A 16 54.26 16.68 -13.74
C ASP A 16 55.48 16.15 -14.53
N GLY A 17 55.56 16.51 -15.82
CA GLY A 17 56.58 16.02 -16.74
C GLY A 17 56.41 14.60 -17.32
N GLN A 18 55.39 13.84 -16.90
CA GLN A 18 55.05 12.52 -17.50
C GLN A 18 53.78 12.56 -18.36
N TRP A 19 53.29 13.75 -18.67
CA TRP A 19 52.18 13.93 -19.59
C TRP A 19 52.61 13.57 -21.00
N ASP A 20 51.88 12.64 -21.62
CA ASP A 20 51.99 12.38 -23.04
C ASP A 20 51.55 13.65 -23.79
N THR A 21 52.49 14.26 -24.50
CA THR A 21 52.25 15.45 -25.34
C THR A 21 52.13 15.07 -26.82
N GLU A 22 52.32 13.79 -27.15
CA GLU A 22 52.23 13.31 -28.51
C GLU A 22 50.76 13.13 -28.93
N GLY A 23 50.48 13.47 -30.19
CA GLY A 23 49.17 13.21 -30.78
C GLY A 23 48.96 11.70 -30.99
N PRO A 24 47.71 11.23 -31.02
CA PRO A 24 47.44 9.83 -31.31
C PRO A 24 47.95 9.46 -32.72
N SER A 25 48.30 8.19 -32.91
CA SER A 25 48.79 7.71 -34.22
C SER A 25 47.80 7.97 -35.35
N LEU A 26 48.33 8.17 -36.56
CA LEU A 26 47.53 8.36 -37.77
C LEU A 26 46.46 7.25 -37.91
N GLY A 27 45.24 7.66 -38.27
CA GLY A 27 44.07 6.78 -38.34
C GLY A 27 43.38 6.47 -37.00
N HIS A 28 43.81 7.04 -35.86
CA HIS A 28 43.12 6.87 -34.58
C HIS A 28 41.66 7.34 -34.64
N GLN A 29 41.41 8.51 -35.24
CA GLN A 29 40.06 9.05 -35.39
C GLN A 29 39.16 8.13 -36.21
N GLU A 30 39.67 7.54 -37.29
CA GLU A 30 38.92 6.61 -38.13
C GLU A 30 38.60 5.30 -37.39
N ARG A 31 39.55 4.75 -36.63
CA ARG A 31 39.31 3.60 -35.75
C ARG A 31 38.29 3.91 -34.65
N PHE A 32 38.30 5.13 -34.12
CA PHE A 32 37.34 5.60 -33.12
C PHE A 32 35.93 5.73 -33.71
N LEU A 33 35.80 6.37 -34.88
CA LEU A 33 34.54 6.49 -35.61
C LEU A 33 33.97 5.12 -35.98
N ASN A 34 34.80 4.19 -36.48
CA ASN A 34 34.39 2.81 -36.77
C ASN A 34 33.89 2.07 -35.51
N ARG A 35 34.46 2.35 -34.32
CA ARG A 35 33.98 1.79 -33.06
C ARG A 35 32.68 2.43 -32.57
N LEU A 36 32.45 3.71 -32.88
CA LEU A 36 31.20 4.43 -32.60
C LEU A 36 30.06 3.99 -33.52
N GLU A 37 30.35 3.85 -34.81
CA GLU A 37 29.39 3.42 -35.83
C GLU A 37 29.12 1.91 -35.80
N GLY A 38 30.00 1.14 -35.17
CA GLY A 38 29.78 -0.25 -34.79
C GLY A 38 28.64 -0.38 -33.78
N LYS A 39 27.39 -0.15 -34.21
CA LYS A 39 26.21 -0.65 -33.53
C LYS A 39 26.42 -2.15 -33.39
N LYS A 40 26.76 -2.61 -32.18
CA LYS A 40 26.61 -4.02 -31.84
C LYS A 40 25.16 -4.34 -32.14
N GLN A 41 24.92 -5.01 -33.26
CA GLN A 41 23.61 -5.53 -33.58
C GLN A 41 23.31 -6.53 -32.48
N GLN A 42 22.57 -6.08 -31.46
CA GLN A 42 21.91 -6.94 -30.50
C GLN A 42 20.96 -7.79 -31.33
N ARG A 43 21.46 -8.95 -31.77
CA ARG A 43 20.64 -9.93 -32.47
C ARG A 43 19.70 -10.50 -31.42
N PHE A 44 18.50 -9.93 -31.34
CA PHE A 44 17.44 -10.52 -30.57
C PHE A 44 17.22 -11.93 -31.11
N ASN A 45 17.44 -12.93 -30.26
CA ASN A 45 17.16 -14.30 -30.63
C ASN A 45 15.65 -14.44 -30.74
N LEU A 46 15.11 -14.49 -31.95
CA LEU A 46 13.66 -14.57 -32.19
C LEU A 46 13.03 -15.81 -31.51
N ARG A 47 13.83 -16.81 -31.13
CA ARG A 47 13.39 -17.97 -30.33
C ARG A 47 12.95 -17.60 -28.91
N VAL A 48 13.45 -16.51 -28.32
CA VAL A 48 12.98 -16.02 -27.01
C VAL A 48 11.81 -15.05 -27.10
N ALA A 49 11.44 -14.58 -28.31
CA ALA A 49 10.32 -13.65 -28.48
C ALA A 49 8.97 -14.28 -28.10
N GLY A 50 8.76 -15.57 -28.43
CA GLY A 50 7.53 -16.30 -28.07
C GLY A 50 7.31 -16.39 -26.55
N PRO A 51 8.26 -16.94 -25.78
CA PRO A 51 8.15 -17.02 -24.32
C PRO A 51 8.00 -15.64 -23.64
N VAL A 52 8.71 -14.61 -24.13
CA VAL A 52 8.62 -13.24 -23.58
C VAL A 52 7.25 -12.64 -23.84
N ALA A 53 6.71 -12.78 -25.05
CA ALA A 53 5.36 -12.31 -25.37
C ALA A 53 4.29 -13.03 -24.55
N ALA A 54 4.44 -14.34 -24.32
CA ALA A 54 3.55 -15.11 -23.46
C ALA A 54 3.58 -14.63 -22.00
N ALA A 55 4.77 -14.34 -21.46
CA ALA A 55 4.89 -13.79 -20.11
C ALA A 55 4.21 -12.41 -19.99
N ILE A 56 4.42 -11.51 -20.96
CA ILE A 56 3.77 -10.20 -20.99
C ILE A 56 2.25 -10.35 -21.09
N ALA A 57 1.76 -11.25 -21.95
CA ALA A 57 0.33 -11.52 -22.09
C ALA A 57 -0.28 -12.08 -20.79
N LEU A 58 0.44 -12.95 -20.06
CA LEU A 58 0.02 -13.43 -18.75
C LEU A 58 -0.02 -12.31 -17.72
N PHE A 59 0.98 -11.42 -17.68
CA PHE A 59 0.97 -10.26 -16.79
C PHE A 59 -0.18 -9.30 -17.11
N ILE A 60 -0.45 -9.03 -18.39
CA ILE A 60 -1.58 -8.19 -18.82
C ILE A 60 -2.90 -8.88 -18.46
N GLY A 61 -3.01 -10.20 -18.68
CA GLY A 61 -4.18 -10.99 -18.29
C GLY A 61 -4.43 -10.91 -16.78
N LEU A 62 -3.40 -11.17 -15.96
CA LEU A 62 -3.46 -11.00 -14.51
C LEU A 62 -3.80 -9.56 -14.10
N PHE A 63 -3.25 -8.57 -14.78
CA PHE A 63 -3.52 -7.17 -14.49
C PHE A 63 -4.97 -6.79 -14.83
N ILE A 64 -5.56 -7.35 -15.90
CA ILE A 64 -6.97 -7.12 -16.22
C ILE A 64 -7.88 -7.86 -15.21
N THR A 65 -7.56 -9.12 -14.87
CA THR A 65 -8.39 -9.94 -13.97
C THR A 65 -8.31 -9.50 -12.51
N PHE A 66 -7.11 -9.14 -12.02
CA PHE A 66 -6.89 -8.75 -10.62
C PHE A 66 -6.72 -7.23 -10.43
N GLY A 67 -6.24 -6.50 -11.43
CA GLY A 67 -6.01 -5.05 -11.34
C GLY A 67 -7.28 -4.20 -11.46
N SER A 68 -8.37 -4.75 -12.00
CA SER A 68 -9.70 -4.13 -11.98
C SER A 68 -10.25 -3.95 -10.55
N GLN A 69 -9.72 -4.69 -9.58
CA GLN A 69 -10.01 -4.50 -8.16
C GLN A 69 -9.23 -3.34 -7.52
N MET A 70 -8.15 -2.87 -8.16
CA MET A 70 -7.34 -1.72 -7.71
C MET A 70 -7.97 -0.36 -8.07
N GLY A 71 -9.11 -0.36 -8.78
CA GLY A 71 -9.77 0.83 -9.32
C GLY A 71 -10.78 1.53 -8.40
N ARG A 72 -10.82 1.24 -7.09
CA ARG A 72 -11.86 1.81 -6.19
C ARG A 72 -11.46 3.01 -5.32
N ASN A 73 -10.23 3.52 -5.44
CA ASN A 73 -9.78 4.65 -4.60
C ASN A 73 -9.55 5.94 -5.38
N THR A 74 -10.36 6.25 -6.39
CA THR A 74 -10.44 7.63 -6.93
C THR A 74 -10.95 8.63 -5.88
N ALA A 75 -11.53 8.14 -4.78
CA ALA A 75 -11.89 8.93 -3.59
C ALA A 75 -10.67 9.55 -2.90
N ALA A 76 -9.51 8.88 -2.90
CA ALA A 76 -8.31 9.41 -2.25
C ALA A 76 -7.90 10.75 -2.88
N ASN A 77 -7.99 10.91 -4.20
CA ASN A 77 -7.54 12.13 -4.87
C ASN A 77 -8.36 13.39 -4.57
N LYS A 78 -9.53 13.29 -3.93
CA LYS A 78 -10.37 14.45 -3.57
C LYS A 78 -10.40 14.78 -2.08
N MET A 79 -9.74 13.98 -1.25
CA MET A 79 -9.70 14.14 0.19
C MET A 79 -8.39 14.80 0.62
N SER A 80 -8.44 15.69 1.60
CA SER A 80 -7.26 16.30 2.20
C SER A 80 -6.34 15.24 2.83
N PRO A 81 -5.01 15.45 2.82
CA PRO A 81 -4.06 14.48 3.37
C PRO A 81 -4.37 14.06 4.81
N LYS A 82 -4.83 15.01 5.63
CA LYS A 82 -5.19 14.76 7.03
C LYS A 82 -6.44 13.89 7.16
N ALA A 83 -7.43 14.05 6.29
CA ALA A 83 -8.61 13.21 6.28
C ALA A 83 -8.29 11.79 5.78
N GLN A 84 -7.38 11.65 4.81
CA GLN A 84 -6.88 10.33 4.38
C GLN A 84 -6.14 9.59 5.50
N GLU A 85 -5.26 10.31 6.23
CA GLU A 85 -4.54 9.76 7.37
C GLU A 85 -5.50 9.25 8.45
N ALA A 86 -6.51 10.05 8.80
CA ALA A 86 -7.55 9.66 9.74
C ALA A 86 -8.33 8.41 9.27
N GLN A 87 -8.73 8.37 7.99
CA GLN A 87 -9.40 7.20 7.42
C GLN A 87 -8.51 5.95 7.53
N MET A 88 -7.24 6.02 7.15
CA MET A 88 -6.31 4.90 7.25
C MET A 88 -6.16 4.42 8.69
N TYR A 89 -5.94 5.35 9.63
CA TYR A 89 -5.77 5.05 11.05
C TYR A 89 -7.00 4.34 11.63
N PHE A 90 -8.19 4.91 11.46
CA PHE A 90 -9.42 4.34 12.02
C PHE A 90 -9.84 3.05 11.32
N SER A 91 -9.61 2.91 10.01
CA SER A 91 -9.93 1.67 9.29
C SER A 91 -9.13 0.48 9.86
N GLY A 92 -7.85 0.68 10.18
CA GLY A 92 -7.03 -0.36 10.81
C GLY A 92 -7.52 -0.75 12.21
N ILE A 93 -8.00 0.21 12.99
CA ILE A 93 -8.62 -0.06 14.29
C ILE A 93 -9.91 -0.87 14.11
N ILE A 94 -10.78 -0.44 13.20
CA ILE A 94 -12.07 -1.10 12.95
C ILE A 94 -11.84 -2.54 12.48
N GLU A 95 -10.90 -2.78 11.57
CA GLU A 95 -10.56 -4.12 11.09
C GLU A 95 -10.09 -5.02 12.24
N LYS A 96 -9.20 -4.50 13.10
CA LYS A 96 -8.70 -5.23 14.27
C LYS A 96 -9.83 -5.59 15.24
N GLU A 97 -10.71 -4.64 15.59
CA GLU A 97 -11.81 -4.88 16.52
C GLU A 97 -12.88 -5.80 15.92
N LEU A 98 -13.20 -5.65 14.63
CA LEU A 98 -14.12 -6.53 13.91
C LEU A 98 -13.62 -7.98 13.90
N ALA A 99 -12.33 -8.19 13.61
CA ALA A 99 -11.71 -9.50 13.66
C ALA A 99 -11.77 -10.14 15.06
N LYS A 100 -11.71 -9.34 16.14
CA LYS A 100 -11.94 -9.85 17.50
C LYS A 100 -13.38 -10.33 17.66
N VAL A 101 -14.38 -9.56 17.22
CA VAL A 101 -15.81 -9.92 17.30
C VAL A 101 -16.08 -11.21 16.53
N GLU A 102 -15.57 -11.35 15.31
CA GLU A 102 -15.73 -12.55 14.49
C GLU A 102 -15.17 -13.81 15.16
N LYS A 103 -14.01 -13.70 15.83
CA LYS A 103 -13.41 -14.80 16.58
C LYS A 103 -14.23 -15.26 17.79
N GLN A 104 -15.18 -14.44 18.25
CA GLN A 104 -16.04 -14.80 19.38
C GLN A 104 -17.29 -15.58 18.96
N ASN A 105 -17.36 -16.13 17.75
CA ASN A 105 -18.53 -16.86 17.26
C ASN A 105 -18.66 -18.26 17.91
N SER A 106 -19.26 -18.32 19.10
CA SER A 106 -19.63 -19.57 19.81
C SER A 106 -21.16 -19.73 19.82
N PRO A 107 -21.72 -20.91 20.18
CA PRO A 107 -23.18 -21.11 20.21
C PRO A 107 -23.95 -20.04 21.00
N GLU A 108 -23.36 -19.54 22.08
CA GLU A 108 -23.96 -18.58 23.01
C GLU A 108 -23.94 -17.14 22.49
N THR A 109 -22.96 -16.80 21.65
CA THR A 109 -22.72 -15.44 21.15
C THR A 109 -23.04 -15.30 19.66
N LYS A 110 -23.32 -16.41 18.97
CA LYS A 110 -23.52 -16.48 17.51
C LYS A 110 -24.53 -15.47 16.99
N GLN A 111 -25.66 -15.31 17.68
CA GLN A 111 -26.68 -14.35 17.28
C GLN A 111 -26.18 -12.91 17.41
N LEU A 112 -25.55 -12.57 18.54
CA LEU A 112 -25.00 -11.23 18.77
C LEU A 112 -23.88 -10.89 17.76
N VAL A 113 -23.01 -11.84 17.45
CA VAL A 113 -21.96 -11.68 16.43
C VAL A 113 -22.59 -11.45 15.06
N LYS A 114 -23.59 -12.26 14.67
CA LYS A 114 -24.28 -12.10 13.39
C LYS A 114 -24.95 -10.72 13.27
N ASP A 115 -25.64 -10.27 14.31
CA ASP A 115 -26.30 -8.96 14.34
C ASP A 115 -25.28 -7.82 14.29
N ALA A 116 -24.13 -7.98 14.96
CA ALA A 116 -23.04 -7.03 14.90
C ALA A 116 -22.46 -6.90 13.48
N LEU A 117 -22.21 -8.01 12.80
CA LEU A 117 -21.73 -8.00 11.41
C LEU A 117 -22.73 -7.33 10.46
N TYR A 118 -24.03 -7.58 10.65
CA TYR A 118 -25.08 -6.92 9.87
C TYR A 118 -25.07 -5.40 10.08
N ARG A 119 -25.01 -4.94 11.34
CA ARG A 119 -24.94 -3.50 11.67
C ARG A 119 -23.67 -2.85 11.15
N MET A 120 -22.54 -3.53 11.23
CA MET A 120 -21.27 -3.05 10.68
C MET A 120 -21.33 -2.88 9.16
N ASN A 121 -22.03 -3.76 8.46
CA ASN A 121 -22.25 -3.60 7.02
C ASN A 121 -23.07 -2.34 6.70
N ALA A 122 -24.14 -2.08 7.47
CA ALA A 122 -24.93 -0.85 7.31
C ALA A 122 -24.09 0.41 7.53
N LEU A 123 -23.29 0.45 8.61
CA LEU A 123 -22.40 1.59 8.90
C LEU A 123 -21.33 1.78 7.81
N GLU A 124 -20.81 0.70 7.22
CA GLU A 124 -19.90 0.74 6.08
C GLU A 124 -20.59 1.30 4.82
N GLN A 125 -21.84 0.93 4.56
CA GLN A 125 -22.60 1.50 3.45
C GLN A 125 -22.82 3.01 3.62
N ASP A 126 -23.13 3.48 4.83
CA ASP A 126 -23.26 4.90 5.13
C ASP A 126 -21.94 5.64 4.88
N TYR A 127 -20.80 5.07 5.27
CA TYR A 127 -19.48 5.64 5.00
C TYR A 127 -19.20 5.75 3.49
N ASN A 128 -19.54 4.71 2.73
CA ASN A 128 -19.37 4.71 1.28
C ASN A 128 -20.28 5.75 0.60
N ASN A 129 -21.45 6.04 1.14
CA ASN A 129 -22.31 7.13 0.66
C ASN A 129 -21.67 8.50 0.94
N LEU A 130 -21.04 8.69 2.10
CA LEU A 130 -20.29 9.91 2.41
C LEU A 130 -19.08 10.10 1.47
N ILE A 131 -18.39 9.02 1.10
CA ILE A 131 -17.32 9.07 0.09
C ILE A 131 -17.87 9.56 -1.26
N LYS A 132 -19.01 9.02 -1.71
CA LYS A 132 -19.64 9.47 -2.96
C LYS A 132 -20.03 10.93 -2.88
N GLU A 133 -20.62 11.36 -1.77
CA GLU A 133 -20.99 12.76 -1.56
C GLU A 133 -19.76 13.68 -1.59
N LEU A 134 -18.64 13.26 -0.99
CA LEU A 134 -17.36 13.96 -1.06
C LEU A 134 -16.86 14.06 -2.51
N GLN A 135 -17.00 13.00 -3.30
CA GLN A 135 -16.58 12.99 -4.70
C GLN A 135 -17.43 13.92 -5.57
N GLU A 136 -18.73 13.99 -5.31
CA GLU A 136 -19.69 14.81 -6.07
C GLU A 136 -19.63 16.29 -5.68
N LYS A 137 -19.68 16.58 -4.37
CA LYS A 137 -19.82 17.94 -3.84
C LYS A 137 -18.49 18.58 -3.43
N GLY A 138 -17.41 17.80 -3.39
CA GLY A 138 -16.11 18.24 -2.89
C GLY A 138 -16.03 18.19 -1.36
N GLU A 139 -14.80 18.28 -0.85
CA GLU A 139 -14.55 18.29 0.59
C GLU A 139 -15.17 19.51 1.26
N ASN A 140 -15.94 19.27 2.32
CA ASN A 140 -16.39 20.33 3.22
C ASN A 140 -16.48 19.81 4.66
N LYS A 141 -16.48 20.73 5.62
CA LYS A 141 -16.45 20.42 7.06
C LYS A 141 -17.59 19.50 7.51
N LYS A 142 -18.77 19.59 6.89
CA LYS A 142 -19.93 18.74 7.26
C LYS A 142 -19.71 17.30 6.82
N ILE A 143 -19.25 17.08 5.59
CA ILE A 143 -18.95 15.74 5.07
C ILE A 143 -17.82 15.10 5.88
N ILE A 144 -16.73 15.83 6.12
CA ILE A 144 -15.61 15.33 6.93
C ILE A 144 -16.06 14.99 8.35
N HIS A 145 -16.87 15.84 8.97
CA HIS A 145 -17.43 15.55 10.29
C HIS A 145 -18.28 14.27 10.28
N ALA A 146 -19.19 14.12 9.31
CA ALA A 146 -20.02 12.92 9.19
C ALA A 146 -19.18 11.64 8.98
N MET A 147 -18.11 11.72 8.17
CA MET A 147 -17.18 10.60 7.94
C MET A 147 -16.47 10.20 9.22
N ILE A 148 -15.94 11.18 9.97
CA ILE A 148 -15.28 10.94 11.26
C ILE A 148 -16.27 10.34 12.26
N THR A 149 -17.48 10.90 12.35
CA THR A 149 -18.52 10.40 13.26
C THR A 149 -18.88 8.96 12.92
N ASN A 150 -19.05 8.60 11.64
CA ASN A 150 -19.32 7.22 11.25
C ASN A 150 -18.20 6.27 11.70
N LEU A 151 -16.93 6.63 11.48
CA LEU A 151 -15.77 5.83 11.91
C LEU A 151 -15.75 5.66 13.44
N GLN A 152 -15.97 6.74 14.18
CA GLN A 152 -16.06 6.69 15.65
C GLN A 152 -17.22 5.81 16.12
N THR A 153 -18.40 5.95 15.52
CA THR A 153 -19.58 5.11 15.85
C THR A 153 -19.29 3.64 15.63
N ARG A 154 -18.61 3.27 14.54
CA ARG A 154 -18.20 1.89 14.27
C ARG A 154 -17.30 1.33 15.35
N ILE A 155 -16.30 2.11 15.79
CA ILE A 155 -15.37 1.71 16.85
C ILE A 155 -16.13 1.50 18.16
N SER A 156 -16.90 2.50 18.61
CA SER A 156 -17.67 2.42 19.85
C SER A 156 -18.67 1.26 19.85
N PHE A 157 -19.31 1.01 18.70
CA PHE A 157 -20.22 -0.12 18.55
C PHE A 157 -19.51 -1.48 18.72
N LEU A 158 -18.33 -1.65 18.10
CA LEU A 158 -17.55 -2.88 18.23
C LEU A 158 -17.07 -3.10 19.67
N GLU A 159 -16.64 -2.04 20.36
CA GLU A 159 -16.27 -2.09 21.79
C GLU A 159 -17.46 -2.53 22.66
N GLU A 160 -18.66 -1.99 22.41
CA GLU A 160 -19.88 -2.39 23.12
C GLU A 160 -20.22 -3.87 22.88
N VAL A 161 -20.11 -4.35 21.64
CA VAL A 161 -20.34 -5.75 21.29
C VAL A 161 -19.35 -6.66 22.02
N LEU A 162 -18.06 -6.33 22.01
CA LEU A 162 -17.03 -7.09 22.73
C LEU A 162 -17.31 -7.16 24.23
N THR A 163 -17.71 -6.03 24.82
CA THR A 163 -18.08 -5.96 26.25
C THR A 163 -19.27 -6.86 26.56
N LYS A 164 -20.32 -6.84 25.72
CA LYS A 164 -21.48 -7.72 25.87
C LYS A 164 -21.10 -9.20 25.77
N ILE A 165 -20.23 -9.55 24.83
CA ILE A 165 -19.72 -10.92 24.67
C ILE A 165 -18.96 -11.36 25.92
N GLU A 166 -18.09 -10.51 26.47
CA GLU A 166 -17.35 -10.82 27.70
C GLU A 166 -18.30 -11.07 28.88
N ASN A 167 -19.34 -10.26 29.02
CA ASN A 167 -20.35 -10.44 30.06
C ASN A 167 -21.11 -11.76 29.92
N ILE A 168 -21.49 -12.15 28.69
CA ILE A 168 -22.14 -13.44 28.42
C ILE A 168 -21.24 -14.60 28.86
N LYS A 169 -19.93 -14.53 28.59
CA LYS A 169 -18.98 -15.57 28.99
C LYS A 169 -18.84 -15.69 30.51
N LYS A 170 -18.67 -14.55 31.21
CA LYS A 170 -18.58 -14.53 32.68
C LYS A 170 -19.81 -15.14 33.35
N ILE A 171 -21.00 -14.86 32.82
CA ILE A 171 -22.24 -15.44 33.32
C ILE A 171 -22.18 -16.97 33.22
N LYS A 172 -21.78 -17.53 32.06
CA LYS A 172 -21.68 -18.97 31.86
C LYS A 172 -20.65 -19.63 32.79
N GLU A 173 -19.50 -19.01 32.98
CA GLU A 173 -18.44 -19.50 33.89
C GLU A 173 -18.97 -19.59 35.33
N ASN A 174 -19.59 -18.52 35.84
CA ASN A 174 -20.19 -18.51 37.18
C ASN A 174 -21.32 -19.55 37.35
N TYR A 175 -22.11 -19.81 36.30
CA TYR A 175 -23.14 -20.86 36.34
C TYR A 175 -22.53 -22.27 36.39
N ASN A 176 -21.40 -22.50 35.74
CA ASN A 176 -20.74 -23.81 35.75
C ASN A 176 -20.07 -24.09 37.10
N GLU A 177 -19.45 -23.07 37.73
CA GLU A 177 -18.82 -23.21 39.04
C GLU A 177 -19.83 -23.52 40.15
N ASN A 178 -20.98 -22.85 40.17
CA ASN A 178 -22.02 -23.05 41.20
C ASN A 178 -22.83 -24.35 41.06
N ASN A 179 -22.82 -24.99 39.89
CA ASN A 179 -23.50 -26.28 39.65
C ASN A 179 -22.56 -27.49 39.73
N GLN A 180 -21.28 -27.27 40.00
CA GLN A 180 -20.27 -28.33 40.22
C GLN A 180 -19.81 -28.42 41.69
N ALA A 181 -20.33 -27.56 42.56
CA ALA A 181 -20.15 -27.59 44.02
C ALA A 181 -21.36 -28.24 44.71
#